data_AF-A0A4Y8RSG6-F1
#
_entry.id   AF-A0A4Y8RSG6-F1
#
_cell.length_a   1.000
_cell.length_b   1.000
_cell.length_c   1.000
_cell.angle_alpha   90.00
_cell.angle_beta   90.00
_cell.angle_gamma   90.00
#
_symmetry.space_group_name_H-M   'P 1'
#
loop_
_entity.id
_entity.type
_entity.pdbx_description
1 polymer ?
#
loop_
_entity_poly.entity_id
_entity_poly.type
_entity_poly.pdbx_seq_one_letter_code
_entity_poly.pdbx_strand_id
1 'polypeptide(L)'
;MDRTRPLTIAGVTLTALLATASASIAAELDCTAFMTGKWVGTGEGPGGSPYELDNTYTFKADGSFETVNRFRSPGKDWSEQAVTGEWTAEPDKDQPDGCAVSMTSTYESDGMSSSSSSVATYVRIDDKTLSTMDFVMHRQD
;
A
#
# COMPACT_ATOMS: atom_id res chain seq x y z
N MET A 1 82.22 -21.65 -0.40
CA MET A 1 81.39 -21.41 -1.61
C MET A 1 80.28 -22.43 -1.54
N ASP A 2 79.21 -22.24 -0.76
CA ASP A 2 78.27 -21.11 -0.70
C ASP A 2 77.47 -20.95 -2.01
N ARG A 3 76.14 -20.81 -1.83
CA ARG A 3 75.08 -20.39 -2.78
C ARG A 3 74.57 -21.49 -3.72
N THR A 4 73.26 -21.78 -3.90
CA THR A 4 71.96 -21.17 -3.51
C THR A 4 70.89 -22.16 -4.03
N ARG A 5 70.02 -22.78 -3.20
CA ARG A 5 68.59 -22.46 -2.94
C ARG A 5 67.74 -22.04 -4.17
N PRO A 6 66.39 -22.17 -4.15
CA PRO A 6 65.52 -23.21 -3.56
C PRO A 6 64.28 -23.54 -4.43
N LEU A 7 63.43 -24.43 -3.90
CA LEU A 7 62.06 -24.79 -4.29
C LEU A 7 61.25 -23.68 -4.99
N THR A 8 60.67 -24.03 -6.14
CA THR A 8 59.52 -23.34 -6.72
C THR A 8 58.31 -23.56 -5.81
N ILE A 9 57.96 -22.51 -5.06
CA ILE A 9 56.83 -22.45 -4.12
C ILE A 9 55.56 -22.10 -4.88
N ALA A 10 54.54 -22.94 -4.63
CA ALA A 10 53.11 -22.65 -4.61
C ALA A 10 52.50 -21.85 -5.78
N GLY A 11 51.78 -22.58 -6.63
CA GLY A 11 50.63 -22.02 -7.33
C GLY A 11 49.58 -21.60 -6.30
N VAL A 12 49.47 -20.29 -6.06
CA VAL A 12 48.37 -19.71 -5.29
C VAL A 12 47.16 -19.70 -6.20
N THR A 13 46.25 -20.65 -6.00
CA THR A 13 44.88 -20.60 -6.52
C THR A 13 44.19 -19.38 -5.93
N LEU A 14 44.03 -18.33 -6.73
CA LEU A 14 43.18 -17.19 -6.42
C LEU A 14 41.73 -17.60 -6.67
N THR A 15 41.12 -18.26 -5.69
CA THR A 15 39.67 -18.54 -5.72
C THR A 15 38.95 -17.22 -5.58
N ALA A 16 38.34 -16.75 -6.66
CA ALA A 16 37.49 -15.58 -6.67
C ALA A 16 36.41 -15.73 -5.59
N LEU A 17 36.41 -14.82 -4.61
CA LEU A 17 35.25 -14.63 -3.75
C LEU A 17 34.11 -14.16 -4.66
N LEU A 18 33.23 -15.09 -5.03
CA LEU A 18 31.87 -14.75 -5.42
C LEU A 18 31.24 -14.08 -4.20
N ALA A 19 31.24 -12.75 -4.21
CA ALA A 19 30.30 -11.99 -3.41
C ALA A 19 28.91 -12.44 -3.88
N THR A 20 28.32 -13.37 -3.15
CA THR A 20 26.87 -13.58 -3.18
C THR A 20 26.28 -12.30 -2.64
N ALA A 21 26.12 -11.32 -3.53
CA ALA A 21 25.10 -10.31 -3.37
C ALA A 21 23.81 -11.10 -3.29
N SER A 22 23.38 -11.40 -2.07
CA SER A 22 22.03 -11.80 -1.79
C SER A 22 21.19 -10.63 -2.28
N ALA A 23 20.77 -10.69 -3.55
CA ALA A 23 19.58 -10.01 -3.97
C ALA A 23 18.48 -10.63 -3.11
N SER A 24 18.27 -10.04 -1.94
CA SER A 24 17.03 -10.17 -1.22
C SER A 24 15.99 -9.60 -2.19
N ILE A 25 15.44 -10.47 -3.03
CA ILE A 25 14.23 -10.18 -3.79
C ILE A 25 13.19 -10.03 -2.68
N ALA A 26 13.02 -8.80 -2.17
CA ALA A 26 11.85 -8.48 -1.38
C ALA A 26 10.67 -8.89 -2.26
N ALA A 27 9.88 -9.84 -1.78
CA ALA A 27 8.69 -10.27 -2.51
C ALA A 27 7.87 -9.00 -2.80
N GLU A 28 7.59 -8.78 -4.08
CA GLU A 28 6.76 -7.66 -4.53
C GLU A 28 5.44 -7.71 -3.76
N LEU A 29 5.00 -6.57 -3.21
CA LEU A 29 3.77 -6.49 -2.45
C LEU A 29 2.59 -6.86 -3.35
N ASP A 30 1.91 -7.97 -3.06
CA ASP A 30 0.63 -8.27 -3.70
C ASP A 30 -0.44 -7.31 -3.16
N CYS A 31 -0.59 -6.18 -3.85
CA CYS A 31 -1.48 -5.11 -3.45
C CYS A 31 -2.96 -5.51 -3.51
N THR A 32 -3.34 -6.40 -4.42
CA THR A 32 -4.73 -6.87 -4.47
C THR A 32 -5.02 -7.76 -3.26
N ALA A 33 -4.13 -8.70 -2.93
CA ALA A 33 -4.29 -9.53 -1.73
C ALA A 33 -4.20 -8.69 -0.45
N PHE A 34 -3.28 -7.72 -0.39
CA PHE A 34 -3.15 -6.84 0.76
C PHE A 34 -4.40 -5.98 0.98
N MET A 35 -4.91 -5.31 -0.05
CA MET A 35 -6.04 -4.38 0.09
C MET A 35 -7.38 -5.10 0.30
N THR A 36 -7.54 -6.33 -0.18
CA THR A 36 -8.79 -7.09 -0.02
C THR A 36 -9.16 -7.23 1.47
N GLY A 37 -10.43 -6.97 1.76
CA GLY A 37 -11.00 -7.03 3.11
C GLY A 37 -11.62 -5.69 3.54
N LYS A 38 -11.93 -5.61 4.83
CA LYS A 38 -12.53 -4.43 5.45
C LYS A 38 -11.47 -3.65 6.23
N TRP A 39 -11.43 -2.34 6.01
CA TRP A 39 -10.53 -1.39 6.62
C TRP A 39 -11.32 -0.31 7.33
N VAL A 40 -10.97 -0.02 8.58
CA VAL A 40 -11.64 0.98 9.40
C VAL A 40 -10.62 1.98 9.94
N GLY A 41 -10.94 3.26 9.88
CA GLY A 41 -10.11 4.30 10.47
C GLY A 41 -10.98 5.30 11.21
N THR A 42 -10.49 5.81 12.33
CA THR A 42 -11.11 6.89 13.09
C THR A 42 -10.04 7.86 13.55
N GLY A 43 -10.30 9.16 13.47
CA GLY A 43 -9.31 10.14 13.94
C GLY A 43 -9.57 11.55 13.42
N GLU A 44 -8.61 12.43 13.63
CA GLU A 44 -8.65 13.77 13.04
C GLU A 44 -8.41 13.70 11.52
N GLY A 45 -9.01 14.63 10.80
CA GLY A 45 -8.79 14.79 9.38
C GLY A 45 -7.34 15.17 9.08
N PRO A 46 -6.83 14.81 7.91
CA PRO A 46 -5.43 15.00 7.59
C PRO A 46 -5.05 16.49 7.54
N GLY A 47 -3.77 16.78 7.81
CA GLY A 47 -3.22 18.14 7.70
C GLY A 47 -3.71 19.15 8.74
N GLY A 48 -4.13 18.70 9.93
CA GLY A 48 -4.62 19.59 11.00
C GLY A 48 -6.04 20.10 10.75
N SER A 49 -6.82 19.36 9.94
CA SER A 49 -8.21 19.67 9.69
C SER A 49 -9.04 19.43 10.95
N PRO A 50 -9.94 20.35 11.34
CA PRO A 50 -10.70 20.22 12.59
C PRO A 50 -11.85 19.21 12.48
N TYR A 51 -11.98 18.51 11.36
CA TYR A 51 -12.99 17.47 11.18
C TYR A 51 -12.52 16.17 11.82
N GLU A 52 -13.42 15.46 12.47
CA GLU A 52 -13.20 14.05 12.82
C GLU A 52 -13.69 13.16 11.69
N LEU A 53 -13.02 12.05 11.48
CA LEU A 53 -13.31 11.03 10.49
C LEU A 53 -13.64 9.70 11.17
N ASP A 54 -14.58 8.97 10.57
CA ASP A 54 -14.95 7.58 10.90
C ASP A 54 -15.27 6.89 9.57
N ASN A 55 -14.26 6.25 9.00
CA ASN A 55 -14.30 5.73 7.63
C ASN A 55 -14.21 4.21 7.65
N THR A 56 -15.02 3.57 6.82
CA THR A 56 -15.01 2.12 6.60
C THR A 56 -14.94 1.83 5.11
N TYR A 57 -13.86 1.18 4.65
CA TYR A 57 -13.67 0.77 3.26
C TYR A 57 -13.68 -0.75 3.17
N THR A 58 -14.39 -1.31 2.20
CA THR A 58 -14.42 -2.75 1.93
C THR A 58 -14.04 -2.97 0.48
N PHE A 59 -12.92 -3.64 0.26
CA PHE A 59 -12.44 -4.04 -1.07
C PHE A 59 -12.66 -5.54 -1.22
N LYS A 60 -13.53 -5.93 -2.15
CA LYS A 60 -13.90 -7.34 -2.36
C LYS A 60 -13.00 -7.96 -3.42
N ALA A 61 -12.77 -9.27 -3.29
CA ALA A 61 -11.93 -10.05 -4.20
C ALA A 61 -12.50 -10.14 -5.64
N ASP A 62 -13.78 -9.84 -5.84
CA ASP A 62 -14.42 -9.80 -7.16
C ASP A 62 -14.13 -8.51 -7.95
N GLY A 63 -13.39 -7.56 -7.36
CA GLY A 63 -13.10 -6.27 -7.97
C GLY A 63 -14.08 -5.16 -7.59
N SER A 64 -15.12 -5.45 -6.78
CA SER A 64 -16.04 -4.42 -6.30
C SER A 64 -15.60 -3.82 -4.95
N PHE A 65 -15.97 -2.58 -4.68
CA PHE A 65 -15.72 -1.91 -3.41
C PHE A 65 -16.96 -1.22 -2.84
N GLU A 66 -16.93 -1.00 -1.53
CA GLU A 66 -17.89 -0.19 -0.80
C GLU A 66 -17.13 0.69 0.20
N THR A 67 -17.43 1.99 0.25
CA THR A 67 -16.91 2.89 1.27
C THR A 67 -18.06 3.58 1.99
N VAL A 68 -17.88 3.80 3.28
CA VAL A 68 -18.71 4.67 4.11
C VAL A 68 -17.75 5.66 4.74
N ASN A 69 -17.86 6.92 4.33
CA ASN A 69 -17.07 8.03 4.84
C ASN A 69 -17.94 8.87 5.77
N ARG A 70 -17.58 8.95 7.05
CA ARG A 70 -18.28 9.81 8.00
C ARG A 70 -17.33 10.90 8.45
N PHE A 71 -17.82 12.13 8.44
CA PHE A 71 -17.07 13.28 8.90
C PHE A 71 -17.90 14.17 9.80
N ARG A 72 -17.26 14.78 10.80
CA ARG A 72 -17.91 15.68 11.74
C ARG A 72 -17.11 16.95 11.94
N SER A 73 -17.71 18.09 11.63
CA SER A 73 -17.16 19.41 11.95
C SER A 73 -17.39 19.77 13.42
N PRO A 74 -16.55 20.63 14.01
CA PRO A 74 -16.75 21.07 15.39
C PRO A 74 -18.15 21.66 15.60
N GLY A 75 -18.87 21.12 16.58
CA GLY A 75 -20.23 21.56 16.92
C GLY A 75 -21.30 21.24 15.88
N LYS A 76 -21.02 20.30 14.95
CA LYS A 76 -21.99 19.79 13.98
C LYS A 76 -22.27 18.30 14.22
N ASP A 77 -23.38 17.83 13.67
CA ASP A 77 -23.69 16.40 13.62
C ASP A 77 -22.83 15.70 12.56
N TRP A 78 -22.76 14.38 12.65
CA TRP A 78 -22.08 13.54 11.65
C TRP A 78 -22.77 13.66 10.30
N SER A 79 -21.96 13.82 9.25
CA SER A 79 -22.37 13.63 7.87
C SER A 79 -21.81 12.32 7.36
N GLU A 80 -22.53 11.66 6.47
CA GLU A 80 -22.16 10.36 5.92
C GLU A 80 -22.27 10.37 4.39
N GLN A 81 -21.30 9.75 3.74
CA GLN A 81 -21.30 9.49 2.31
C GLN A 81 -20.94 8.03 2.07
N ALA A 82 -21.81 7.31 1.37
CA ALA A 82 -21.54 5.95 0.90
C ALA A 82 -21.24 5.96 -0.60
N VAL A 83 -20.22 5.20 -1.01
CA VAL A 83 -19.81 5.06 -2.42
C VAL A 83 -19.53 3.60 -2.71
N THR A 84 -19.95 3.14 -3.89
CA THR A 84 -19.72 1.78 -4.38
C THR A 84 -19.21 1.82 -5.81
N GLY A 85 -18.48 0.81 -6.24
CA GLY A 85 -18.00 0.71 -7.61
C GLY A 85 -16.97 -0.41 -7.79
N GLU A 86 -16.10 -0.23 -8.77
CA GLU A 86 -15.03 -1.18 -9.10
C GLU A 86 -13.67 -0.64 -8.66
N TRP A 87 -12.77 -1.54 -8.25
CA TRP A 87 -11.42 -1.21 -7.82
C TRP A 87 -10.37 -2.14 -8.43
N THR A 88 -9.16 -1.61 -8.56
CA THR A 88 -7.94 -2.38 -8.83
C THR A 88 -6.81 -1.85 -7.96
N ALA A 89 -5.77 -2.66 -7.74
CA ALA A 89 -4.58 -2.21 -7.02
C ALA A 89 -3.30 -2.79 -7.62
N GLU A 90 -2.30 -1.94 -7.75
CA GLU A 90 -0.97 -2.26 -8.23
C GLU A 90 0.07 -1.70 -7.25
N PRO A 91 1.31 -2.24 -7.22
CA PRO A 91 2.40 -1.62 -6.48
C PRO A 91 2.62 -0.17 -6.92
N ASP A 92 2.76 0.73 -5.95
CA ASP A 92 3.06 2.13 -6.23
C ASP A 92 4.53 2.27 -6.66
N LYS A 93 4.74 2.87 -7.84
CA LYS A 93 6.08 3.02 -8.42
C LYS A 93 7.00 3.95 -7.61
N ASP A 94 6.43 4.85 -6.82
CA ASP A 94 7.16 5.88 -6.07
C ASP A 94 7.24 5.54 -4.56
N GLN A 95 6.49 4.53 -4.09
CA GLN A 95 6.41 4.10 -2.70
C GLN A 95 6.57 2.57 -2.58
N PRO A 96 7.74 2.03 -2.15
CA PRO A 96 8.01 0.59 -2.11
C PRO A 96 7.01 -0.27 -1.31
N ASP A 97 6.42 0.30 -0.26
CA ASP A 97 5.36 -0.33 0.55
C ASP A 97 3.97 0.21 0.22
N GLY A 98 3.85 0.94 -0.89
CA GLY A 98 2.63 1.57 -1.35
C GLY A 98 1.86 0.71 -2.34
N CYS A 99 0.54 0.78 -2.26
CA CYS A 99 -0.39 0.30 -3.26
C CYS A 99 -1.12 1.49 -3.89
N ALA A 100 -1.00 1.63 -5.20
CA ALA A 100 -1.81 2.55 -5.98
C ALA A 100 -3.16 1.88 -6.27
N VAL A 101 -4.21 2.35 -5.60
CA VAL A 101 -5.57 1.80 -5.72
C VAL A 101 -6.38 2.72 -6.61
N SER A 102 -6.87 2.18 -7.72
CA SER A 102 -7.79 2.87 -8.62
C SER A 102 -9.21 2.49 -8.26
N MET A 103 -10.09 3.48 -8.10
CA MET A 103 -11.52 3.27 -7.83
C MET A 103 -12.34 3.96 -8.91
N THR A 104 -13.32 3.28 -9.47
CA THR A 104 -14.29 3.84 -10.40
C THR A 104 -15.68 3.66 -9.83
N SER A 105 -16.34 4.78 -9.49
CA SER A 105 -17.72 4.82 -9.02
C SER A 105 -18.64 5.14 -10.18
N THR A 106 -19.76 4.43 -10.29
CA THR A 106 -20.81 4.75 -11.26
C THR A 106 -22.05 5.18 -10.50
N TYR A 107 -22.59 6.34 -10.86
CA TYR A 107 -23.80 6.91 -10.30
C TYR A 107 -24.84 6.95 -11.39
N GLU A 108 -25.99 6.33 -11.13
CA GLU A 108 -27.16 6.39 -12.00
C GLU A 108 -28.17 7.34 -11.34
N SER A 109 -28.48 8.46 -11.99
CA SER A 109 -29.57 9.36 -11.58
C SER A 109 -30.36 9.80 -12.78
N ASP A 110 -31.69 9.66 -12.72
CA ASP A 110 -32.64 10.16 -13.72
C ASP A 110 -32.31 9.81 -15.19
N GLY A 111 -31.82 8.59 -15.43
CA GLY A 111 -31.49 8.11 -16.78
C GLY A 111 -30.16 8.65 -17.33
N MET A 112 -29.33 9.28 -16.50
CA MET A 112 -27.96 9.65 -16.82
C MET A 112 -26.97 8.83 -15.97
N SER A 113 -26.11 8.08 -16.65
CA SER A 113 -24.92 7.48 -16.05
C SER A 113 -23.83 8.54 -15.91
N SER A 114 -23.32 8.73 -14.70
CA SER A 114 -22.09 9.50 -14.45
C SER A 114 -21.07 8.59 -13.78
N SER A 115 -19.84 8.59 -14.29
CA SER A 115 -18.73 7.87 -13.65
C SER A 115 -17.73 8.85 -13.06
N SER A 116 -17.19 8.53 -11.89
CA SER A 116 -16.06 9.22 -11.28
C SER A 116 -14.96 8.20 -11.02
N SER A 117 -13.73 8.55 -11.38
CA SER A 117 -12.56 7.70 -11.11
C SER A 117 -11.54 8.48 -10.28
N SER A 118 -10.93 7.79 -9.32
CA SER A 118 -9.87 8.32 -8.48
C SER A 118 -8.76 7.28 -8.29
N VAL A 119 -7.55 7.75 -8.01
CA VAL A 119 -6.42 6.90 -7.63
C VAL A 119 -5.89 7.42 -6.31
N ALA A 120 -5.68 6.52 -5.35
CA ALA A 120 -5.12 6.84 -4.05
C ALA A 120 -3.99 5.87 -3.69
N THR A 121 -2.93 6.39 -3.08
CA THR A 121 -1.85 5.57 -2.54
C THR A 121 -2.18 5.16 -1.10
N TYR A 122 -2.05 3.87 -0.83
CA TYR A 122 -2.18 3.26 0.50
C TYR A 122 -0.83 2.67 0.88
N VAL A 123 -0.20 3.20 1.91
CA VAL A 123 1.11 2.74 2.38
C VAL A 123 0.92 1.71 3.48
N ARG A 124 1.44 0.51 3.28
CA ARG A 124 1.44 -0.56 4.28
C ARG A 124 2.36 -0.17 5.44
N ILE A 125 1.83 -0.21 6.66
CA ILE A 125 2.62 -0.09 7.90
C ILE A 125 2.95 -1.49 8.43
N ASP A 126 1.93 -2.36 8.48
CA ASP A 126 2.06 -3.78 8.81
C ASP A 126 0.97 -4.60 8.10
N ASP A 127 0.78 -5.87 8.44
CA ASP A 127 -0.18 -6.75 7.79
C ASP A 127 -1.64 -6.37 8.05
N LYS A 128 -1.93 -5.54 9.06
CA LYS A 128 -3.29 -5.11 9.43
C LYS A 128 -3.44 -3.61 9.52
N THR A 129 -2.43 -2.85 9.14
CA THR A 129 -2.43 -1.39 9.26
C THR A 129 -1.89 -0.76 7.99
N LEU A 130 -2.62 0.23 7.49
CA LEU A 130 -2.20 1.07 6.37
C LEU A 130 -2.38 2.54 6.71
N SER A 131 -1.72 3.41 5.93
CA SER A 131 -1.96 4.85 5.94
C SER A 131 -2.30 5.33 4.53
N THR A 132 -3.24 6.26 4.42
CA THR A 132 -3.53 6.99 3.19
C THR A 132 -3.77 8.44 3.52
N MET A 133 -3.08 9.36 2.83
CA MET A 133 -3.16 10.81 3.12
C MET A 133 -2.99 11.13 4.62
N ASP A 134 -2.03 10.51 5.31
CA ASP A 134 -1.80 10.64 6.76
C ASP A 134 -2.93 10.13 7.68
N PHE A 135 -3.94 9.45 7.12
CA PHE A 135 -5.00 8.80 7.86
C PHE A 135 -4.74 7.29 7.99
N VAL A 136 -4.66 6.82 9.23
CA VAL A 136 -4.39 5.40 9.53
C VAL A 136 -5.69 4.60 9.54
N MET A 137 -5.66 3.44 8.89
CA MET A 137 -6.76 2.48 8.90
C MET A 137 -6.25 1.10 9.31
N HIS A 138 -7.13 0.33 9.94
CA HIS A 138 -6.87 -1.01 10.44
C HIS A 138 -7.80 -2.02 9.77
N ARG A 139 -7.26 -3.21 9.49
CA ARG A 139 -8.03 -4.35 9.02
C ARG A 139 -9.00 -4.79 10.09
N GLN A 140 -10.27 -4.96 9.73
CA GLN A 140 -11.28 -5.59 10.56
C GLN A 140 -11.46 -7.04 10.10
N ASP A 141 -11.17 -7.98 11.01
CA ASP A 141 -11.38 -9.43 10.82
C ASP A 141 -12.87 -9.82 10.91
#